data_AF-A0A397GYH1-F1
#
_entry.id   AF-A0A397GYH1-F1
#
_cell.length_a   1.000
_cell.length_b   1.000
_cell.length_c   1.000
_cell.angle_alpha   90.00
_cell.angle_beta   90.00
_cell.angle_gamma   90.00
#
_symmetry.space_group_name_H-M   'P 1'
#
loop_
_entity.id
_entity.type
_entity.pdbx_description
1 polymer ?
#
loop_
_entity_poly.entity_id
_entity_poly.type
_entity_poly.pdbx_seq_one_letter_code
_entity_poly.pdbx_strand_id
1 'polypeptide(L)'
;MNVRVTVFDRYNDVTCPVTGTVLLLFVFEKLKMVNYVIHTKAYLKIILHACKHPFSNVNGILLGDTSINNNKNNKNSDNSNENDNNDDNNDDNGQIAIVDAVPLFHHWNTLTPMLEIGLQQIDVYAEKNNLKVIGYYHANERADDNRLPPFGQKIASKIYDNFNNAIAFVVQNTKIAPENPEIAILPYTFKENQWRPDNKAFSSPTNNESSSLFFSFENSHNAIDLTSQSIKQKYFEYLYDFDEHLENIEVDWLINSKVVDLTIAKDKKGN
;
A
#
# COMPACT_ATOMS: atom_id res chain seq x y z
N MET A 1 34.12 4.63 47.91
CA MET A 1 35.46 4.16 48.32
C MET A 1 35.42 2.63 48.35
N ASN A 2 36.50 1.94 47.95
CA ASN A 2 36.54 0.48 47.69
C ASN A 2 36.09 -0.35 48.92
N VAL A 3 35.47 -1.55 48.80
CA VAL A 3 35.97 -2.89 48.35
C VAL A 3 34.81 -3.62 47.65
N ARG A 4 34.89 -4.44 46.57
CA ARG A 4 35.94 -5.03 45.70
C ARG A 4 36.86 -6.13 46.25
N VAL A 5 36.45 -7.41 46.16
CA VAL A 5 37.17 -8.58 45.55
C VAL A 5 36.25 -9.82 45.64
N THR A 6 35.73 -10.45 44.56
CA THR A 6 36.29 -11.40 43.55
C THR A 6 36.78 -12.79 44.01
N VAL A 7 36.33 -13.82 43.26
CA VAL A 7 37.01 -15.08 42.84
C VAL A 7 36.74 -16.40 43.58
N PHE A 8 36.08 -17.34 42.85
CA PHE A 8 36.27 -18.82 42.72
C PHE A 8 36.40 -19.71 44.01
N ASP A 9 36.10 -21.01 44.05
CA ASP A 9 35.86 -22.00 42.99
C ASP A 9 35.11 -23.28 43.48
N ARG A 10 34.71 -24.12 42.50
CA ARG A 10 34.32 -25.55 42.54
C ARG A 10 32.93 -25.92 43.09
N TYR A 11 32.28 -27.00 42.63
CA TYR A 11 32.19 -27.81 41.39
C TYR A 11 31.45 -29.10 41.83
N ASN A 12 30.71 -29.76 40.93
CA ASN A 12 29.98 -31.04 41.12
C ASN A 12 28.79 -31.05 42.11
N ASP A 13 27.72 -31.82 41.90
CA ASP A 13 27.03 -32.29 40.66
C ASP A 13 25.65 -32.87 41.10
N VAL A 14 24.92 -33.55 40.20
CA VAL A 14 23.80 -34.51 40.47
C VAL A 14 22.34 -34.00 40.31
N THR A 15 21.84 -34.19 39.08
CA THR A 15 20.48 -34.64 38.64
C THR A 15 19.21 -33.75 38.73
N CYS A 16 18.66 -33.52 37.51
CA CYS A 16 17.27 -33.30 37.05
C CYS A 16 16.09 -33.90 37.89
N PRO A 17 14.78 -33.51 37.67
CA PRO A 17 14.22 -32.93 36.44
C PRO A 17 13.13 -31.81 36.57
N VAL A 18 12.66 -31.37 35.38
CA VAL A 18 11.54 -30.48 35.00
C VAL A 18 10.47 -30.09 36.06
N THR A 19 10.27 -28.78 36.25
CA THR A 19 8.98 -28.04 36.05
C THR A 19 9.25 -26.54 36.22
N GLY A 20 8.76 -25.68 35.32
CA GLY A 20 8.90 -24.22 35.51
C GLY A 20 9.30 -23.40 34.28
N THR A 21 9.27 -23.96 33.07
CA THR A 21 9.22 -23.12 31.86
C THR A 21 7.89 -22.37 31.88
N VAL A 22 7.90 -21.16 32.43
CA VAL A 22 6.82 -20.18 32.23
C VAL A 22 6.61 -20.12 30.74
N LEU A 23 5.39 -20.49 30.31
CA LEU A 23 5.02 -20.63 28.92
C LEU A 23 5.18 -19.27 28.26
N LEU A 24 6.35 -19.06 27.66
CA LEU A 24 6.72 -17.86 26.96
C LEU A 24 5.94 -17.84 25.66
N LEU A 25 4.65 -17.46 25.76
CA LEU A 25 3.73 -17.15 24.67
C LEU A 25 4.15 -15.88 23.93
N PHE A 26 5.45 -15.72 23.69
CA PHE A 26 5.88 -15.29 22.36
C PHE A 26 5.48 -16.42 21.41
N VAL A 27 4.21 -16.35 20.99
CA VAL A 27 3.86 -16.77 19.65
C VAL A 27 4.86 -16.06 18.75
N PHE A 28 5.86 -16.82 18.27
CA PHE A 28 6.56 -16.48 17.04
C PHE A 28 5.48 -16.56 15.96
N GLU A 29 4.67 -15.52 15.88
CA GLU A 29 3.85 -15.24 14.72
C GLU A 29 4.86 -15.19 13.59
N LYS A 30 4.82 -16.20 12.68
CA LYS A 30 5.65 -16.23 11.48
C LYS A 30 5.61 -14.80 10.93
N LEU A 31 6.77 -14.15 10.83
CA LEU A 31 6.89 -12.81 10.25
C LEU A 31 6.35 -12.90 8.82
N LYS A 32 5.05 -12.64 8.66
CA LYS A 32 4.33 -12.85 7.42
C LYS A 32 4.79 -11.72 6.50
N MET A 33 5.74 -12.02 5.63
CA MET A 33 6.25 -11.04 4.70
C MET A 33 5.13 -10.73 3.71
N VAL A 34 4.69 -9.49 3.67
CA VAL A 34 3.63 -9.02 2.77
C VAL A 34 4.27 -8.15 1.69
N ASN A 35 4.08 -8.54 0.43
CA ASN A 35 4.59 -7.79 -0.72
C ASN A 35 3.43 -7.06 -1.41
N TYR A 36 3.47 -5.74 -1.43
CA TYR A 36 2.53 -4.91 -2.15
C TYR A 36 3.01 -4.68 -3.58
N VAL A 37 2.24 -5.15 -4.56
CA VAL A 37 2.50 -4.90 -5.98
C VAL A 37 1.67 -3.71 -6.44
N ILE A 38 2.32 -2.59 -6.76
CA ILE A 38 1.65 -1.38 -7.24
C ILE A 38 1.51 -1.47 -8.76
N HIS A 39 0.27 -1.55 -9.26
CA HIS A 39 0.00 -1.51 -10.69
C HIS A 39 0.22 -0.09 -11.24
N THR A 40 0.61 -0.04 -12.51
CA THR A 40 0.89 1.22 -13.21
C THR A 40 -0.32 2.17 -13.18
N LYS A 41 -1.53 1.62 -13.35
CA LYS A 41 -2.81 2.37 -13.33
C LYS A 41 -3.03 3.11 -12.00
N ALA A 42 -2.83 2.42 -10.87
CA ALA A 42 -3.00 3.00 -9.55
C ALA A 42 -2.01 4.14 -9.30
N TYR A 43 -0.71 3.90 -9.57
CA TYR A 43 0.33 4.92 -9.39
C TYR A 43 0.08 6.16 -10.27
N LEU A 44 -0.24 5.94 -11.54
CA LEU A 44 -0.55 7.00 -12.51
C LEU A 44 -1.67 7.92 -12.01
N LYS A 45 -2.82 7.35 -11.60
CA LYS A 45 -3.96 8.13 -11.13
C LYS A 45 -3.63 8.95 -9.87
N ILE A 46 -2.91 8.37 -8.90
CA ILE A 46 -2.49 9.07 -7.67
C ILE A 46 -1.65 10.32 -8.01
N ILE A 47 -0.63 10.15 -8.85
CA ILE A 47 0.29 11.25 -9.19
C ILE A 47 -0.40 12.29 -10.09
N LEU A 48 -1.19 11.86 -11.08
CA LEU A 48 -1.93 12.80 -11.94
C LEU A 48 -2.97 13.60 -11.15
N HIS A 49 -3.61 13.02 -10.12
CA HIS A 49 -4.54 13.75 -9.25
C HIS A 49 -3.83 14.87 -8.47
N ALA A 50 -2.68 14.57 -7.87
CA ALA A 50 -1.84 15.57 -7.20
C ALA A 50 -1.33 16.66 -8.17
N CYS A 51 -0.95 16.28 -9.40
CA CYS A 51 -0.55 17.23 -10.45
C CYS A 51 -1.67 18.17 -10.91
N LYS A 52 -2.93 17.70 -10.87
CA LYS A 52 -4.09 18.49 -11.29
C LYS A 52 -4.39 19.63 -10.31
N HIS A 53 -4.21 19.39 -9.01
CA HIS A 53 -4.49 20.35 -7.94
C HIS A 53 -3.24 20.62 -7.07
N PRO A 54 -2.18 21.24 -7.63
CA PRO A 54 -0.87 21.35 -6.99
C PRO A 54 -0.81 22.25 -5.76
N PHE A 55 -1.86 23.03 -5.49
CA PHE A 55 -2.00 23.95 -4.36
C PHE A 55 -3.20 23.57 -3.49
N SER A 56 -3.52 22.29 -3.40
CA SER A 56 -4.64 21.79 -2.60
C SER A 56 -4.30 20.47 -1.95
N ASN A 57 -4.96 20.15 -0.85
CA ASN A 57 -4.89 18.82 -0.27
C ASN A 57 -5.75 17.89 -1.12
N VAL A 58 -5.22 16.74 -1.52
CA VAL A 58 -5.85 15.82 -2.47
C VAL A 58 -5.95 14.44 -1.83
N ASN A 59 -7.03 13.72 -2.05
CA ASN A 59 -7.18 12.37 -1.50
C ASN A 59 -7.92 11.37 -2.41
N GLY A 60 -7.89 10.10 -1.99
CA GLY A 60 -8.62 9.03 -2.66
C GLY A 60 -8.39 7.65 -2.05
N ILE A 61 -8.93 6.64 -2.71
CA ILE A 61 -8.99 5.26 -2.23
C ILE A 61 -8.18 4.33 -3.11
N LEU A 62 -7.55 3.34 -2.50
CA LEU A 62 -6.77 2.30 -3.16
C LEU A 62 -7.59 1.02 -3.27
N LEU A 63 -7.68 0.47 -4.48
CA LEU A 63 -8.39 -0.76 -4.78
C LEU A 63 -7.41 -1.89 -5.08
N GLY A 64 -7.65 -3.04 -4.49
CA GLY A 64 -6.86 -4.25 -4.69
C GLY A 64 -7.69 -5.42 -5.19
N ASP A 65 -7.02 -6.41 -5.78
CA ASP A 65 -7.67 -7.63 -6.25
C ASP A 65 -7.99 -8.57 -5.08
N THR A 66 -9.22 -9.09 -5.06
CA THR A 66 -9.65 -10.11 -4.11
C THR A 66 -9.18 -11.52 -4.51
N SER A 67 -8.91 -11.75 -5.81
CA SER A 67 -8.61 -13.08 -6.38
C SER A 67 -7.37 -13.74 -5.77
N ILE A 68 -6.34 -12.96 -5.48
CA ILE A 68 -5.03 -13.42 -4.99
C ILE A 68 -5.15 -14.11 -3.61
N ASN A 69 -6.05 -13.63 -2.76
CA ASN A 69 -6.29 -14.23 -1.44
C ASN A 69 -7.17 -15.49 -1.53
N ASN A 70 -8.16 -15.52 -2.44
CA ASN A 70 -9.08 -16.65 -2.57
C ASN A 70 -8.39 -17.91 -3.12
N ASN A 71 -7.41 -17.76 -4.02
CA ASN A 71 -6.70 -18.89 -4.62
C ASN A 71 -5.83 -19.69 -3.64
N LYS A 72 -5.46 -19.12 -2.48
CA LYS A 72 -4.75 -19.85 -1.41
C LYS A 72 -5.69 -20.76 -0.59
N ASN A 73 -6.97 -20.41 -0.47
CA ASN A 73 -7.94 -21.20 0.31
C ASN A 73 -8.47 -22.44 -0.45
N ASN A 74 -8.51 -22.39 -1.79
CA ASN A 74 -9.08 -23.45 -2.62
C ASN A 74 -8.14 -24.65 -2.91
N LYS A 75 -6.87 -24.61 -2.49
CA LYS A 75 -5.93 -25.75 -2.65
C LYS A 75 -6.01 -26.81 -1.54
N ASN A 76 -6.84 -26.60 -0.52
CA ASN A 76 -6.95 -27.50 0.65
C ASN A 76 -8.15 -28.47 0.60
N SER A 77 -8.88 -28.53 -0.52
CA SER A 77 -9.80 -29.64 -0.81
C SER A 77 -9.31 -30.35 -2.07
N ASP A 78 -9.38 -31.68 -2.03
CA ASP A 78 -9.29 -32.55 -3.21
C ASP A 78 -7.89 -32.62 -3.86
N ASN A 79 -6.94 -33.30 -3.20
CA ASN A 79 -6.54 -34.64 -3.66
C ASN A 79 -5.48 -35.28 -2.75
N SER A 80 -5.81 -36.45 -2.21
CA SER A 80 -4.81 -37.43 -1.79
C SER A 80 -4.21 -38.10 -3.03
N ASN A 81 -2.91 -37.93 -3.29
CA ASN A 81 -2.00 -38.99 -3.77
C ASN A 81 -0.55 -38.52 -3.74
N GLU A 82 0.36 -39.50 -3.77
CA GLU A 82 1.72 -39.40 -3.23
C GLU A 82 2.77 -38.84 -4.20
N ASN A 83 3.90 -38.43 -3.61
CA ASN A 83 5.24 -38.38 -4.17
C ASN A 83 5.51 -37.46 -5.37
N ASP A 84 6.02 -36.26 -5.07
CA ASP A 84 7.21 -35.73 -5.76
C ASP A 84 8.07 -34.91 -4.78
N ASN A 85 9.38 -35.17 -4.76
CA ASN A 85 10.33 -34.41 -3.94
C ASN A 85 10.73 -33.12 -4.68
N ASN A 86 9.93 -32.08 -4.53
CA ASN A 86 10.34 -30.72 -4.87
C ASN A 86 10.66 -29.95 -3.58
N ASP A 87 11.86 -29.38 -3.50
CA ASP A 87 12.25 -28.35 -2.50
C ASP A 87 11.54 -27.03 -2.82
N ASP A 88 10.20 -27.08 -2.82
CA ASP A 88 9.31 -25.95 -2.95
C ASP A 88 9.38 -25.13 -1.65
N ASN A 89 10.36 -24.24 -1.58
CA ASN A 89 10.40 -23.12 -0.64
C ASN A 89 9.27 -22.13 -1.00
N ASN A 90 8.02 -22.57 -0.84
CA ASN A 90 6.83 -21.75 -0.90
C ASN A 90 6.79 -20.91 0.38
N ASP A 91 7.57 -19.83 0.39
CA ASP A 91 7.44 -18.79 1.39
C ASP A 91 5.96 -18.34 1.46
N ASP A 92 5.39 -18.32 2.67
CA ASP A 92 4.00 -17.96 2.97
C ASP A 92 3.68 -16.46 2.71
N ASN A 93 4.42 -15.83 1.81
CA ASN A 93 4.42 -14.40 1.57
C ASN A 93 3.05 -13.98 1.03
N GLY A 94 2.44 -12.99 1.71
CA GLY A 94 1.15 -12.44 1.33
C GLY A 94 1.34 -11.41 0.22
N GLN A 95 1.06 -11.76 -1.03
CA GLN A 95 1.07 -10.77 -2.09
C GLN A 95 -0.25 -10.01 -2.13
N ILE A 96 -0.19 -8.68 -2.21
CA ILE A 96 -1.36 -7.79 -2.31
C ILE A 96 -1.15 -6.89 -3.52
N ALA A 97 -1.96 -7.07 -4.56
CA ALA A 97 -1.93 -6.19 -5.72
C ALA A 97 -2.79 -4.94 -5.47
N ILE A 98 -2.22 -3.75 -5.69
CA ILE A 98 -2.91 -2.46 -5.73
C ILE A 98 -3.18 -2.16 -7.20
N VAL A 99 -4.39 -2.51 -7.66
CA VAL A 99 -4.75 -2.55 -9.09
C VAL A 99 -5.18 -1.19 -9.60
N ASP A 100 -5.92 -0.42 -8.80
CA ASP A 100 -6.48 0.86 -9.19
C ASP A 100 -6.49 1.86 -8.02
N ALA A 101 -6.64 3.14 -8.34
CA ALA A 101 -6.87 4.19 -7.37
C ALA A 101 -8.07 5.03 -7.83
N VAL A 102 -8.90 5.46 -6.88
CA VAL A 102 -10.07 6.32 -7.17
C VAL A 102 -9.84 7.70 -6.53
N PRO A 103 -9.65 8.75 -7.35
CA PRO A 103 -9.73 10.15 -6.92
C PRO A 103 -11.04 10.45 -6.17
N LEU A 104 -10.95 11.10 -5.01
CA LEU A 104 -12.12 11.53 -4.23
C LEU A 104 -12.22 13.05 -4.19
N PHE A 105 -11.39 13.71 -3.36
CA PHE A 105 -11.55 15.14 -3.06
C PHE A 105 -10.28 15.94 -3.32
N HIS A 106 -10.48 17.20 -3.72
CA HIS A 106 -9.45 18.24 -3.79
C HIS A 106 -9.90 19.56 -3.15
N HIS A 107 -11.19 19.78 -2.92
CA HIS A 107 -11.71 20.99 -2.27
C HIS A 107 -12.05 20.77 -0.79
N TRP A 108 -12.91 19.80 -0.47
CA TRP A 108 -13.49 19.67 0.88
C TRP A 108 -13.20 18.34 1.56
N ASN A 109 -11.90 18.07 1.71
CA ASN A 109 -11.32 16.90 2.37
C ASN A 109 -11.84 16.54 3.77
N THR A 110 -12.72 17.31 4.41
CA THR A 110 -13.22 17.08 5.78
C THR A 110 -14.74 16.95 5.90
N LEU A 111 -15.50 17.11 4.80
CA LEU A 111 -16.96 17.01 4.85
C LEU A 111 -17.43 15.55 4.84
N THR A 112 -17.95 15.09 5.98
CA THR A 112 -18.34 13.68 6.16
C THR A 112 -19.48 13.20 5.24
N PRO A 113 -20.53 13.97 4.88
CA PRO A 113 -21.64 13.42 4.09
C PRO A 113 -21.22 13.03 2.67
N MET A 114 -20.38 13.84 2.02
CA MET A 114 -19.91 13.55 0.66
C MET A 114 -18.87 12.42 0.68
N LEU A 115 -18.02 12.35 1.72
CA LEU A 115 -17.13 11.21 1.90
C LEU A 115 -17.91 9.90 2.07
N GLU A 116 -18.97 9.87 2.88
CA GLU A 116 -19.79 8.69 3.09
C GLU A 116 -20.45 8.21 1.77
N ILE A 117 -20.99 9.13 0.97
CA ILE A 117 -21.57 8.82 -0.34
C ILE A 117 -20.50 8.33 -1.33
N GLY A 118 -19.35 9.02 -1.40
CA GLY A 118 -18.24 8.65 -2.28
C GLY A 118 -17.68 7.25 -1.95
N LEU A 119 -17.49 6.95 -0.66
CA LEU A 119 -17.08 5.62 -0.21
C LEU A 119 -18.13 4.54 -0.56
N GLN A 120 -19.42 4.79 -0.35
CA GLN A 120 -20.48 3.84 -0.73
C GLN A 120 -20.51 3.56 -2.24
N GLN A 121 -20.28 4.58 -3.08
CA GLN A 121 -20.19 4.40 -4.54
C GLN A 121 -18.93 3.60 -4.93
N ILE A 122 -17.80 3.84 -4.25
CA ILE A 122 -16.57 3.06 -4.45
C ILE A 122 -16.75 1.61 -4.02
N ASP A 123 -17.41 1.33 -2.89
CA ASP A 123 -17.66 -0.03 -2.42
C ASP A 123 -18.52 -0.82 -3.43
N VAL A 124 -19.62 -0.24 -3.91
CA VAL A 124 -20.48 -0.85 -4.95
C VAL A 124 -19.72 -1.06 -6.27
N TYR A 125 -18.86 -0.11 -6.66
CA TYR A 125 -17.98 -0.26 -7.83
C TYR A 125 -16.94 -1.37 -7.63
N ALA A 126 -16.34 -1.46 -6.44
CA ALA A 126 -15.32 -2.45 -6.13
C ALA A 126 -15.91 -3.87 -6.15
N GLU A 127 -17.03 -4.09 -5.43
CA GLU A 127 -17.75 -5.37 -5.42
C GLU A 127 -18.13 -5.83 -6.84
N LYS A 128 -18.68 -4.94 -7.67
CA LYS A 128 -19.04 -5.24 -9.06
C LYS A 128 -17.86 -5.70 -9.93
N ASN A 129 -16.65 -5.26 -9.60
CA ASN A 129 -15.42 -5.60 -10.33
C ASN A 129 -14.54 -6.65 -9.61
N ASN A 130 -15.04 -7.29 -8.54
CA ASN A 130 -14.29 -8.22 -7.67
C ASN A 130 -13.06 -7.58 -6.97
N LEU A 131 -13.02 -6.26 -6.89
CA LEU A 131 -12.00 -5.50 -6.17
C LEU A 131 -12.44 -5.30 -4.71
N LYS A 132 -11.48 -5.00 -3.84
CA LYS A 132 -11.73 -4.57 -2.46
C LYS A 132 -11.00 -3.27 -2.17
N VAL A 133 -11.59 -2.43 -1.32
CA VAL A 133 -10.90 -1.27 -0.73
C VAL A 133 -9.79 -1.77 0.21
N ILE A 134 -8.54 -1.48 -0.14
CA ILE A 134 -7.34 -1.93 0.59
C ILE A 134 -6.52 -0.78 1.19
N GLY A 135 -6.90 0.48 0.95
CA GLY A 135 -6.14 1.60 1.47
C GLY A 135 -6.62 2.96 1.04
N TYR A 136 -5.85 3.97 1.43
CA TYR A 136 -6.13 5.39 1.25
C TYR A 136 -4.89 6.08 0.67
N TYR A 137 -5.04 7.19 -0.04
CA TYR A 137 -3.90 8.05 -0.37
C TYR A 137 -4.20 9.52 -0.10
N HIS A 138 -3.13 10.28 0.11
CA HIS A 138 -3.18 11.71 0.37
C HIS A 138 -1.99 12.44 -0.26
N ALA A 139 -2.24 13.60 -0.87
CA ALA A 139 -1.20 14.58 -1.14
C ALA A 139 -1.50 15.82 -0.30
N ASN A 140 -0.51 16.32 0.43
CA ASN A 140 -0.65 17.58 1.14
C ASN A 140 -0.48 18.76 0.15
N GLU A 141 -1.15 19.87 0.43
CA GLU A 141 -0.98 21.16 -0.28
C GLU A 141 0.46 21.65 -0.22
N ARG A 142 1.11 21.46 0.93
CA ARG A 142 2.49 21.85 1.17
C ARG A 142 3.45 20.77 0.65
N ALA A 143 4.26 21.13 -0.34
CA ALA A 143 5.20 20.18 -0.93
C ALA A 143 6.28 19.65 0.05
N ASP A 144 6.62 20.41 1.10
CA ASP A 144 7.55 19.98 2.15
C ASP A 144 6.89 19.06 3.20
N ASP A 145 5.57 19.04 3.31
CA ASP A 145 4.87 18.21 4.29
C ASP A 145 4.55 16.81 3.74
N ASN A 146 5.23 15.81 4.32
CA ASN A 146 5.09 14.40 3.96
C ASN A 146 4.33 13.60 5.04
N ARG A 147 3.54 14.28 5.88
CA ARG A 147 2.78 13.67 6.99
C ARG A 147 1.38 13.26 6.56
N LEU A 148 0.91 12.11 7.05
CA LEU A 148 -0.49 11.72 6.93
C LEU A 148 -1.32 12.50 7.97
N PRO A 149 -2.25 13.40 7.57
CA PRO A 149 -2.99 14.23 8.53
C PRO A 149 -3.96 13.40 9.40
N PRO A 150 -4.37 13.88 10.58
CA PRO A 150 -5.23 13.13 11.51
C PRO A 150 -6.57 12.68 10.91
N PHE A 151 -7.10 13.40 9.92
CA PHE A 151 -8.31 13.00 9.20
C PHE A 151 -8.04 11.78 8.29
N GLY A 152 -6.98 11.81 7.50
CA GLY A 152 -6.54 10.67 6.68
C GLY A 152 -6.19 9.44 7.52
N GLN A 153 -5.61 9.64 8.71
CA GLN A 153 -5.39 8.55 9.67
C GLN A 153 -6.69 7.89 10.13
N LYS A 154 -7.77 8.65 10.37
CA LYS A 154 -9.09 8.10 10.73
C LYS A 154 -9.70 7.27 9.60
N ILE A 155 -9.64 7.75 8.35
CA ILE A 155 -10.11 6.99 7.18
C ILE A 155 -9.29 5.71 7.03
N ALA A 156 -7.96 5.82 7.03
CA ALA A 156 -7.06 4.67 6.89
C ALA A 156 -7.30 3.63 8.01
N SER A 157 -7.49 4.06 9.26
CA SER A 157 -7.87 3.16 10.36
C SER A 157 -9.24 2.52 10.14
N LYS A 158 -10.22 3.24 9.60
CA LYS A 158 -11.54 2.65 9.31
C LYS A 158 -11.48 1.61 8.18
N ILE A 159 -10.58 1.78 7.21
CA ILE A 159 -10.28 0.77 6.19
C ILE A 159 -9.53 -0.41 6.82
N TYR A 160 -8.60 -0.15 7.75
CA TYR A 160 -7.86 -1.18 8.49
C TYR A 160 -8.78 -2.10 9.30
N ASP A 161 -9.83 -1.56 9.94
CA ASP A 161 -10.86 -2.36 10.63
C ASP A 161 -11.54 -3.40 9.70
N ASN A 162 -11.65 -3.08 8.40
CA ASN A 162 -12.25 -3.94 7.37
C ASN A 162 -11.21 -4.80 6.62
N PHE A 163 -9.91 -4.49 6.76
CA PHE A 163 -8.81 -5.13 6.06
C PHE A 163 -7.47 -4.95 6.81
N ASN A 164 -7.05 -5.97 7.56
CA ASN A 164 -5.88 -5.93 8.46
C ASN A 164 -4.53 -5.60 7.78
N ASN A 165 -4.46 -5.62 6.45
CA ASN A 165 -3.28 -5.24 5.66
C ASN A 165 -3.48 -3.88 4.96
N ALA A 166 -4.33 -3.01 5.53
CA ALA A 166 -4.57 -1.71 4.93
C ALA A 166 -3.32 -0.81 5.00
N ILE A 167 -3.14 -0.03 3.93
CA ILE A 167 -2.02 0.88 3.74
C ILE A 167 -2.52 2.28 3.43
N ALA A 168 -1.73 3.28 3.81
CA ALA A 168 -1.93 4.65 3.37
C ALA A 168 -0.72 5.12 2.55
N PHE A 169 -0.92 5.79 1.41
CA PHE A 169 0.17 6.47 0.71
C PHE A 169 0.11 7.97 0.96
N VAL A 170 1.25 8.58 1.27
CA VAL A 170 1.41 10.04 1.21
C VAL A 170 2.26 10.38 -0.02
N VAL A 171 1.75 11.25 -0.87
CA VAL A 171 2.43 11.72 -2.07
C VAL A 171 3.53 12.72 -1.67
N GLN A 172 4.72 12.53 -2.22
CA GLN A 172 5.89 13.37 -1.97
C GLN A 172 6.02 14.40 -3.11
N ASN A 173 5.33 15.53 -3.01
CA ASN A 173 5.24 16.49 -4.12
C ASN A 173 6.62 17.02 -4.59
N THR A 174 7.63 17.07 -3.70
CA THR A 174 9.02 17.43 -4.06
C THR A 174 9.67 16.47 -5.08
N LYS A 175 9.17 15.24 -5.21
CA LYS A 175 9.66 14.22 -6.15
C LYS A 175 8.82 14.13 -7.42
N ILE A 176 7.75 14.92 -7.55
CA ILE A 176 6.95 14.99 -8.78
C ILE A 176 7.67 15.91 -9.78
N ALA A 177 8.78 15.41 -10.34
CA ALA A 177 9.56 16.10 -11.35
C ALA A 177 9.40 15.43 -12.72
N PRO A 178 8.95 16.13 -13.77
CA PRO A 178 8.90 15.57 -15.11
C PRO A 178 10.29 15.22 -15.67
N GLU A 179 11.34 15.93 -15.26
CA GLU A 179 12.69 15.78 -15.81
C GLU A 179 13.47 14.62 -15.17
N ASN A 180 13.29 14.39 -13.87
CA ASN A 180 13.92 13.30 -13.12
C ASN A 180 12.82 12.43 -12.45
N PRO A 181 12.37 11.34 -13.09
CA PRO A 181 11.32 10.48 -12.56
C PRO A 181 11.78 9.69 -11.34
N GLU A 182 11.31 10.07 -10.16
CA GLU A 182 11.51 9.33 -8.90
C GLU A 182 10.19 8.73 -8.36
N ILE A 183 10.30 7.79 -7.42
CA ILE A 183 9.13 7.27 -6.69
C ILE A 183 8.62 8.37 -5.75
N ALA A 184 7.49 8.96 -6.11
CA ALA A 184 6.90 10.11 -5.43
C ALA A 184 5.80 9.72 -4.42
N ILE A 185 5.87 8.52 -3.84
CA ILE A 185 4.95 8.04 -2.79
C ILE A 185 5.71 7.50 -1.58
N LEU A 186 5.15 7.73 -0.40
CA LEU A 186 5.64 7.26 0.89
C LEU A 186 4.55 6.42 1.57
N PRO A 187 4.73 5.09 1.69
CA PRO A 187 3.79 4.25 2.43
C PRO A 187 3.80 4.54 3.92
N TYR A 188 2.61 4.51 4.50
CA TYR A 188 2.32 4.52 5.91
C TYR A 188 1.70 3.18 6.28
N THR A 189 2.19 2.60 7.36
CA THR A 189 1.81 1.26 7.84
C THR A 189 1.30 1.39 9.28
N PHE A 190 0.27 0.62 9.63
CA PHE A 190 -0.30 0.65 10.97
C PHE A 190 0.52 -0.26 11.90
N LYS A 191 1.22 0.35 12.86
CA LYS A 191 2.09 -0.33 13.84
C LYS A 191 1.89 0.33 15.21
N GLU A 192 1.74 -0.47 16.27
CA GLU A 192 1.57 0.03 17.65
C GLU A 192 0.43 1.07 17.80
N ASN A 193 -0.74 0.78 17.20
CA ASN A 193 -1.92 1.67 17.15
C ASN A 193 -1.68 3.04 16.47
N GLN A 194 -0.64 3.19 15.66
CA GLN A 194 -0.30 4.44 14.98
C GLN A 194 0.10 4.20 13.53
N TRP A 195 -0.23 5.16 12.65
CA TRP A 195 0.26 5.17 11.27
C TRP A 195 1.69 5.71 11.23
N ARG A 196 2.66 4.89 10.82
CA ARG A 196 4.08 5.26 10.74
C ARG A 196 4.58 5.17 9.29
N PRO A 197 5.36 6.16 8.79
CA PRO A 197 5.94 6.11 7.46
C PRO A 197 7.02 5.02 7.37
N ASP A 198 7.08 4.35 6.23
CA ASP A 198 8.16 3.43 5.88
C ASP A 198 9.05 4.06 4.79
N ASN A 199 10.14 4.68 5.24
CA ASN A 199 11.11 5.34 4.37
C ASN A 199 11.98 4.35 3.57
N LYS A 200 11.90 3.04 3.83
CA LYS A 200 12.73 2.00 3.19
C LYS A 200 11.91 1.02 2.34
N ALA A 201 10.59 1.17 2.29
CA ALA A 201 9.64 0.36 1.55
C ALA A 201 10.04 -0.02 0.10
N PHE A 202 10.69 0.88 -0.63
CA PHE A 202 11.13 0.69 -2.01
C PHE A 202 12.64 0.41 -2.16
N SER A 203 13.37 0.28 -1.06
CA SER A 203 14.78 -0.12 -1.08
C SER A 203 14.90 -1.64 -1.16
N SER A 204 15.85 -2.14 -1.97
CA SER A 204 16.10 -3.58 -2.08
C SER A 204 16.37 -4.20 -0.70
N PRO A 205 15.87 -5.41 -0.41
CA PRO A 205 16.11 -6.08 0.85
C PRO A 205 17.62 -6.22 1.09
N THR A 206 18.13 -5.56 2.13
CA THR A 206 19.47 -5.82 2.65
C THR A 206 19.35 -6.87 3.75
N ASN A 207 20.30 -7.80 3.81
CA ASN A 207 20.22 -9.05 4.60
C ASN A 207 20.10 -8.87 6.14
N ASN A 208 20.03 -7.64 6.64
CA ASN A 208 20.03 -7.29 8.06
C ASN A 208 18.75 -6.58 8.54
N GLU A 209 17.74 -6.37 7.68
CA GLU A 209 16.53 -5.61 8.05
C GLU A 209 15.27 -6.48 8.10
N SER A 210 14.71 -6.61 9.31
CA SER A 210 13.49 -7.39 9.60
C SER A 210 12.19 -6.72 9.13
N SER A 211 12.20 -5.99 7.99
CA SER A 211 10.97 -5.43 7.45
C SER A 211 10.07 -6.56 6.96
N SER A 212 8.89 -6.70 7.54
CA SER A 212 7.87 -7.64 7.09
C SER A 212 7.10 -7.15 5.87
N LEU A 213 7.33 -5.90 5.41
CA LEU A 213 6.55 -5.29 4.33
C LEU A 213 7.50 -4.82 3.21
N PHE A 214 7.17 -5.22 1.97
CA PHE A 214 7.91 -4.87 0.76
C PHE A 214 6.97 -4.22 -0.24
N PHE A 215 7.49 -3.30 -1.07
CA PHE A 215 6.72 -2.63 -2.09
C PHE A 215 7.47 -2.71 -3.43
N SER A 216 6.83 -3.30 -4.43
CA SER A 216 7.33 -3.41 -5.81
C SER A 216 6.29 -2.87 -6.78
N PHE A 217 6.71 -2.35 -7.93
CA PHE A 217 5.78 -2.05 -9.02
C PHE A 217 5.64 -3.26 -9.94
N GLU A 218 4.45 -3.42 -10.53
CA GLU A 218 4.16 -4.41 -11.58
C GLU A 218 5.20 -4.36 -12.72
N ASN A 219 5.55 -3.15 -13.16
CA ASN A 219 6.60 -2.88 -14.14
C ASN A 219 7.53 -1.78 -13.61
N SER A 220 8.58 -2.19 -12.86
CA SER A 220 9.47 -1.33 -12.04
C SER A 220 9.85 0.02 -12.67
N HIS A 221 10.32 0.01 -13.92
CA HIS A 221 10.76 1.24 -14.61
C HIS A 221 9.65 1.91 -15.43
N ASN A 222 8.88 1.13 -16.20
CA ASN A 222 7.85 1.68 -17.10
C ASN A 222 6.80 2.51 -16.35
N ALA A 223 6.37 2.09 -15.14
CA ALA A 223 5.34 2.81 -14.39
C ALA A 223 5.70 4.27 -14.07
N ILE A 224 6.97 4.53 -13.71
CA ILE A 224 7.44 5.86 -13.32
C ILE A 224 7.68 6.72 -14.58
N ASP A 225 8.29 6.14 -15.61
CA ASP A 225 8.55 6.82 -16.89
C ASP A 225 7.25 7.20 -17.62
N LEU A 226 6.28 6.29 -17.69
CA LEU A 226 4.96 6.53 -18.25
C LEU A 226 4.22 7.65 -17.50
N THR A 227 4.38 7.71 -16.17
CA THR A 227 3.80 8.77 -15.35
C THR A 227 4.45 10.13 -15.67
N SER A 228 5.79 10.20 -15.74
CA SER A 228 6.50 11.42 -16.18
C SER A 228 6.06 11.88 -17.59
N GLN A 229 5.94 10.95 -18.54
CA GLN A 229 5.43 11.25 -19.89
C GLN A 229 3.99 11.75 -19.89
N SER A 230 3.14 11.25 -18.98
CA SER A 230 1.73 11.65 -18.85
C SER A 230 1.59 13.04 -18.25
N ILE A 231 2.45 13.41 -17.29
CA ILE A 231 2.55 14.76 -16.74
C ILE A 231 2.98 15.75 -17.84
N LYS A 232 4.02 15.43 -18.62
CA LYS A 232 4.48 16.26 -19.76
C LYS A 232 3.40 16.52 -20.81
N GLN A 233 2.48 15.57 -20.99
CA GLN A 233 1.37 15.65 -21.93
C GLN A 233 0.07 16.18 -21.32
N LYS A 234 0.11 16.61 -20.05
CA LYS A 234 -1.05 17.11 -19.29
C LYS A 234 -2.24 16.17 -19.24
N TYR A 235 -2.01 14.85 -19.21
CA TYR A 235 -3.09 13.87 -19.12
C TYR A 235 -3.92 13.98 -17.83
N PHE A 236 -3.41 14.68 -16.81
CA PHE A 236 -4.17 15.05 -15.61
C PHE A 236 -5.39 15.94 -15.91
N GLU A 237 -5.43 16.68 -17.03
CA GLU A 237 -6.62 17.46 -17.43
C GLU A 237 -7.84 16.57 -17.75
N TYR A 238 -7.63 15.28 -18.04
CA TYR A 238 -8.69 14.30 -18.32
C TYR A 238 -9.01 13.36 -17.15
N LEU A 239 -8.32 13.50 -16.02
CA LEU A 239 -8.59 12.76 -14.79
C LEU A 239 -9.66 13.52 -14.01
N TYR A 240 -10.78 12.87 -13.67
CA TYR A 240 -11.85 13.45 -12.86
C TYR A 240 -11.90 12.83 -11.46
N ASP A 241 -12.24 13.63 -10.46
CA ASP A 241 -12.50 13.16 -9.09
C ASP A 241 -13.98 13.29 -8.69
N PHE A 242 -14.28 12.99 -7.43
CA PHE A 242 -15.67 13.02 -6.95
C PHE A 242 -16.16 14.46 -6.74
N ASP A 243 -15.29 15.41 -6.33
CA ASP A 243 -15.65 16.84 -6.29
C ASP A 243 -16.11 17.33 -7.67
N GLU A 244 -15.36 17.01 -8.74
CA GLU A 244 -15.77 17.37 -10.12
C GLU A 244 -17.03 16.64 -10.61
N HIS A 245 -17.27 15.40 -10.15
CA HIS A 245 -18.50 14.67 -10.45
C HIS A 245 -19.73 15.26 -9.73
N LEU A 246 -19.56 15.84 -8.55
CA LEU A 246 -20.61 16.58 -7.86
C LEU A 246 -20.98 17.89 -8.59
N GLU A 247 -20.02 18.51 -9.29
CA GLU A 247 -20.28 19.65 -10.18
C GLU A 247 -20.87 19.23 -11.54
N ASN A 248 -20.41 18.12 -12.12
CA ASN A 248 -20.89 17.58 -13.39
C ASN A 248 -21.03 16.05 -13.38
N ILE A 249 -22.27 15.58 -13.23
CA ILE A 249 -22.63 14.16 -13.14
C ILE A 249 -22.25 13.37 -14.42
N GLU A 250 -22.03 14.04 -15.56
CA GLU A 250 -21.62 13.38 -16.82
C GLU A 250 -20.17 12.86 -16.81
N VAL A 251 -19.32 13.25 -15.84
CA VAL A 251 -17.91 12.83 -15.80
C VAL A 251 -17.71 11.47 -15.11
N ASP A 252 -16.85 10.64 -15.71
CA ASP A 252 -16.43 9.32 -15.21
C ASP A 252 -15.25 9.45 -14.24
N TRP A 253 -15.55 9.59 -12.94
CA TRP A 253 -14.56 9.68 -11.87
C TRP A 253 -14.06 8.31 -11.36
N LEU A 254 -14.87 7.25 -11.49
CA LEU A 254 -14.54 5.91 -11.00
C LEU A 254 -13.50 5.21 -11.90
N ILE A 255 -13.82 5.06 -13.19
CA ILE A 255 -12.99 4.30 -14.12
C ILE A 255 -11.87 5.19 -14.65
N ASN A 256 -12.20 6.45 -15.00
CA ASN A 256 -11.31 7.41 -15.63
C ASN A 256 -10.73 6.89 -16.96
N SER A 257 -11.61 6.28 -17.77
CA SER A 257 -11.30 5.55 -19.02
C SER A 257 -10.32 6.28 -19.95
N LYS A 258 -10.60 7.56 -20.26
CA LYS A 258 -9.77 8.39 -21.17
C LYS A 258 -8.29 8.44 -20.77
N VAL A 259 -7.98 8.57 -19.47
CA VAL A 259 -6.60 8.64 -18.97
C VAL A 259 -5.87 7.31 -19.17
N VAL A 260 -6.59 6.20 -18.96
CA VAL A 260 -6.07 4.84 -19.14
C VAL A 260 -5.79 4.58 -20.63
N ASP A 261 -6.72 4.91 -21.52
CA ASP A 261 -6.56 4.71 -22.96
C ASP A 261 -5.40 5.52 -23.55
N LEU A 262 -5.25 6.78 -23.11
CA LEU A 262 -4.16 7.67 -23.54
C LEU A 262 -2.77 7.15 -23.14
N THR A 263 -2.66 6.40 -22.03
CA THR A 263 -1.39 5.79 -21.62
C THR A 263 -1.12 4.46 -22.35
N ILE A 264 -2.11 3.59 -22.51
CA ILE A 264 -1.99 2.33 -23.27
C ILE A 264 -1.66 2.59 -24.76
N ALA A 265 -2.23 3.65 -25.35
CA ALA A 265 -1.94 4.04 -26.73
C ALA A 265 -0.48 4.48 -26.98
N LYS A 266 0.27 4.80 -25.91
CA LYS A 266 1.69 5.15 -25.97
C LYS A 266 2.62 3.97 -25.74
N ASP A 267 2.29 3.07 -24.81
CA ASP A 267 3.04 1.83 -24.57
C ASP A 267 3.18 1.02 -25.89
N LYS A 268 2.10 0.98 -26.69
CA LYS A 268 2.08 0.36 -28.04
C LYS A 268 2.80 1.13 -29.16
N LYS A 269 3.28 2.35 -28.91
CA LYS A 269 4.07 3.16 -29.86
C LYS A 269 5.54 3.28 -29.47
N GLY A 270 5.93 2.72 -28.32
CA GLY A 270 7.31 2.68 -27.81
C GLY A 270 8.06 1.36 -28.06
N ASN A 271 7.38 0.35 -28.61
CA ASN A 271 7.94 -0.92 -29.08
C ASN A 271 8.05 -0.93 -30.61
#